data_AF-A0A442GYE0-F1
#
_entry.id   AF-A0A442GYE0-F1
#
_cell.length_a   1.000
_cell.length_b   1.000
_cell.length_c   1.000
_cell.angle_alpha   90.00
_cell.angle_beta   90.00
_cell.angle_gamma   90.00
#
_symmetry.space_group_name_H-M   'P 1'
#
loop_
_entity.id
_entity.type
_entity.pdbx_description
1 polymer ?
#
loop_
_entity_poly.entity_id
_entity_poly.type
_entity_poly.pdbx_seq_one_letter_code
_entity_poly.pdbx_strand_id
1 'polypeptide(L)'
;MQKFAATIAMCFALAGCQTPTQEADAKADKLWEAAGPYAKCVVARADELARQPEDPYYLALAAKASCARQRSEVADVISRVYRPATWQDINRIVDKRVEEAAITRIVNRRASGGV
;
A
#
# COMPACT_ATOMS: atom_id res chain seq x y z
N MET A 1 23.18 56.94 11.91
CA MET A 1 21.94 56.58 11.19
C MET A 1 22.29 55.57 10.11
N GLN A 2 22.52 54.30 10.47
CA GLN A 2 21.55 53.19 10.32
C GLN A 2 20.82 53.18 8.97
N LYS A 3 21.15 52.18 8.13
CA LYS A 3 20.22 51.36 7.32
C LYS A 3 21.01 50.31 6.49
N PHE A 4 21.70 49.41 7.18
CA PHE A 4 22.06 48.09 6.64
C PHE A 4 20.93 47.12 7.01
N ALA A 5 19.87 47.04 6.19
CA ALA A 5 18.82 46.02 6.37
C ALA A 5 17.89 46.00 5.14
N ALA A 6 18.35 45.49 4.01
CA ALA A 6 17.45 45.19 2.88
C ALA A 6 17.94 44.06 1.97
N THR A 7 18.77 43.14 2.49
CA THR A 7 19.31 42.02 1.69
C THR A 7 19.15 40.68 2.39
N ILE A 8 18.03 40.46 3.07
CA ILE A 8 17.62 39.13 3.57
C ILE A 8 16.11 38.98 3.37
N ALA A 9 15.65 39.07 2.12
CA ALA A 9 14.27 38.75 1.77
C ALA A 9 14.17 38.01 0.43
N MET A 10 15.24 37.35 -0.01
CA MET A 10 15.29 36.70 -1.32
C MET A 10 15.90 35.30 -1.29
N CYS A 11 15.75 34.57 -0.19
CA CYS A 11 16.00 33.13 -0.12
C CYS A 11 14.83 32.30 0.42
N PHE A 12 13.70 32.92 0.80
CA PHE A 12 12.51 32.17 1.26
C PHE A 12 11.54 31.80 0.14
N ALA A 13 11.81 32.19 -1.11
CA ALA A 13 10.96 31.87 -2.26
C ALA A 13 11.32 30.55 -2.97
N LEU A 14 12.36 29.82 -2.53
CA LEU A 14 12.78 28.55 -3.14
C LEU A 14 12.54 27.31 -2.24
N ALA A 15 12.01 27.49 -1.03
CA ALA A 15 11.71 26.38 -0.12
C ALA A 15 10.27 25.84 -0.22
N GLY A 16 9.41 26.47 -1.04
CA GLY A 16 7.96 26.18 -1.10
C GLY A 16 7.45 25.48 -2.35
N CYS A 17 8.31 25.14 -3.32
CA CYS A 17 7.90 24.45 -4.55
C CYS A 17 8.00 22.92 -4.42
N GLN A 18 7.50 22.33 -3.33
CA GLN A 18 7.05 20.94 -3.42
C GLN A 18 5.70 20.98 -4.12
N THR A 19 5.70 20.78 -5.44
CA THR A 19 4.46 20.69 -6.21
C THR A 19 3.54 19.64 -5.57
N PRO A 20 2.21 19.86 -5.56
CA PRO A 20 1.24 18.94 -4.91
C PRO A 20 1.40 17.46 -5.33
N THR A 21 1.96 17.23 -6.51
CA THR A 21 2.25 15.92 -7.07
C THR A 21 3.43 15.23 -6.37
N GLN A 22 4.54 15.93 -6.05
CA GLN A 22 5.70 15.32 -5.40
C GLN A 22 5.38 14.80 -4.00
N GLU A 23 4.55 15.53 -3.24
CA GLU A 23 4.10 15.06 -1.93
C GLU A 23 3.17 13.85 -2.07
N ALA A 24 2.27 13.85 -3.06
CA ALA A 24 1.38 12.72 -3.32
C ALA A 24 2.17 11.46 -3.76
N ASP A 25 3.17 11.63 -4.62
CA ASP A 25 4.04 10.57 -5.10
C ASP A 25 4.85 9.97 -3.95
N ALA A 26 5.47 10.81 -3.11
CA ALA A 26 6.21 10.33 -1.94
C ALA A 26 5.34 9.58 -0.91
N LYS A 27 4.05 9.96 -0.78
CA LYS A 27 3.09 9.23 0.06
C LYS A 27 2.74 7.88 -0.55
N ALA A 28 2.53 7.84 -1.87
CA ALA A 28 2.26 6.62 -2.61
C ALA A 28 3.45 5.64 -2.52
N ASP A 29 4.68 6.14 -2.66
CA ASP A 29 5.90 5.32 -2.56
C ASP A 29 6.00 4.62 -1.20
N LYS A 30 5.80 5.37 -0.10
CA LYS A 30 5.78 4.81 1.25
C LYS A 30 4.69 3.75 1.43
N LEU A 31 3.50 4.00 0.87
CA LEU A 31 2.42 3.03 0.91
C LEU A 31 2.77 1.76 0.14
N TRP A 32 3.35 1.88 -1.05
CA TRP A 32 3.71 0.73 -1.88
C TRP A 32 4.88 -0.07 -1.31
N GLU A 33 5.83 0.60 -0.66
CA GLU A 33 6.92 -0.05 0.07
C GLU A 33 6.36 -0.95 1.19
N ALA A 34 5.34 -0.49 1.92
CA ALA A 34 4.66 -1.27 2.96
C ALA A 34 3.69 -2.33 2.39
N ALA A 35 2.98 -2.02 1.31
CA ALA A 35 2.01 -2.92 0.69
C ALA A 35 2.69 -4.08 -0.05
N GLY A 36 3.93 -3.92 -0.52
CA GLY A 36 4.70 -4.96 -1.21
C GLY A 36 4.85 -6.25 -0.40
N PRO A 37 5.40 -6.22 0.83
CA PRO A 37 5.48 -7.37 1.71
C PRO A 37 4.13 -8.01 2.02
N TYR A 38 3.08 -7.22 2.21
CA TYR A 38 1.73 -7.73 2.44
C TYR A 38 1.21 -8.50 1.21
N ALA A 39 1.29 -7.91 0.02
CA ALA A 39 0.88 -8.56 -1.22
C ALA A 39 1.67 -9.86 -1.47
N LYS A 40 2.99 -9.85 -1.25
CA LYS A 40 3.85 -11.04 -1.38
C LYS A 40 3.43 -12.16 -0.43
N CYS A 41 3.17 -11.84 0.84
CA CYS A 41 2.69 -12.82 1.81
C CYS A 41 1.37 -13.44 1.35
N VAL A 42 0.40 -12.61 0.95
CA VAL A 42 -0.92 -13.10 0.53
C VAL A 42 -0.83 -13.96 -0.72
N VAL A 43 -0.06 -13.55 -1.72
CA VAL A 43 0.12 -14.34 -2.96
C VAL A 43 0.79 -15.68 -2.67
N ALA A 44 1.80 -15.73 -1.80
CA ALA A 44 2.43 -17.00 -1.41
C ALA A 44 1.44 -17.94 -0.71
N ARG A 45 0.58 -17.39 0.17
CA ARG A 45 -0.46 -18.16 0.85
C ARG A 45 -1.56 -18.61 -0.09
N ALA A 46 -1.92 -17.76 -1.06
CA ALA A 46 -2.84 -18.10 -2.12
C ALA A 46 -2.30 -19.27 -2.97
N ASP A 47 -0.99 -19.33 -3.23
CA ASP A 47 -0.35 -20.45 -3.93
C ASP A 47 -0.44 -21.76 -3.14
N GLU A 48 -0.20 -21.73 -1.83
CA GLU A 48 -0.34 -22.90 -0.95
C GLU A 48 -1.80 -23.42 -0.93
N LEU A 49 -2.76 -22.49 -0.88
CA LEU A 49 -4.19 -22.79 -0.80
C LEU A 49 -4.81 -23.18 -2.16
N ALA A 50 -4.17 -22.86 -3.29
CA ALA A 50 -4.77 -23.02 -4.62
C ALA A 50 -5.20 -24.45 -4.96
N ARG A 51 -4.61 -25.46 -4.30
CA ARG A 51 -4.95 -26.88 -4.50
C ARG A 51 -6.24 -27.32 -3.80
N GLN A 52 -6.71 -26.56 -2.82
CA GLN A 52 -7.92 -26.93 -2.08
C GLN A 52 -9.15 -26.72 -2.98
N PRO A 53 -10.25 -27.49 -2.83
CA PRO A 53 -11.39 -27.47 -3.75
C PRO A 53 -12.40 -26.32 -3.50
N GLU A 54 -12.14 -25.40 -2.56
CA GLU A 54 -13.04 -24.31 -2.18
C GLU A 54 -13.08 -23.19 -3.23
N ASP A 55 -14.06 -22.29 -3.08
CA ASP A 55 -14.16 -21.09 -3.90
C ASP A 55 -12.89 -20.21 -3.76
N PRO A 56 -12.29 -19.75 -4.89
CA PRO A 56 -11.11 -18.89 -4.87
C PRO A 56 -11.24 -17.65 -4.00
N TYR A 57 -12.45 -17.09 -3.88
CA TYR A 57 -12.72 -15.94 -3.02
C TYR A 57 -12.47 -16.27 -1.55
N TYR A 58 -13.00 -17.39 -1.04
CA TYR A 58 -12.81 -17.78 0.36
C TYR A 58 -11.34 -18.11 0.66
N LEU A 59 -10.64 -18.73 -0.28
CA LEU A 59 -9.21 -19.00 -0.14
C LEU A 59 -8.37 -17.72 -0.16
N ALA A 60 -8.76 -16.71 -0.96
CA ALA A 60 -8.11 -15.40 -0.93
C ALA A 60 -8.33 -14.68 0.41
N LEU A 61 -9.53 -14.78 1.00
CA LEU A 61 -9.79 -14.27 2.34
C LEU A 61 -8.93 -14.98 3.40
N ALA A 62 -8.80 -16.30 3.32
CA ALA A 62 -7.94 -17.08 4.21
C ALA A 62 -6.46 -16.70 4.05
N ALA A 63 -6.00 -16.53 2.82
CA ALA A 63 -4.65 -16.06 2.51
C ALA A 63 -4.38 -14.68 3.15
N LYS A 64 -5.32 -13.73 3.01
CA LYS A 64 -5.24 -12.42 3.65
C LYS A 64 -5.19 -12.51 5.18
N ALA A 65 -6.06 -13.31 5.78
CA ALA A 65 -6.11 -13.50 7.23
C ALA A 65 -4.78 -14.03 7.79
N SER A 66 -4.07 -14.87 7.06
CA SER A 66 -2.77 -15.41 7.47
C SER A 66 -1.62 -14.38 7.47
N CYS A 67 -1.81 -13.21 6.85
CA CYS A 67 -0.82 -12.14 6.72
C CYS A 67 -1.14 -10.92 7.60
N ALA A 68 -1.73 -11.14 8.78
CA ALA A 68 -2.20 -10.08 9.68
C ALA A 68 -1.08 -9.12 10.10
N ARG A 69 0.15 -9.61 10.30
CA ARG A 69 1.30 -8.78 10.65
C ARG A 69 1.59 -7.75 9.57
N GLN A 70 1.78 -8.19 8.32
CA GLN A 70 2.09 -7.29 7.20
C GLN A 70 0.92 -6.33 6.94
N ARG A 71 -0.33 -6.81 7.09
CA ARG A 71 -1.52 -5.95 7.01
C ARG A 71 -1.49 -4.84 8.07
N SER A 72 -1.06 -5.15 9.30
CA SER A 72 -0.93 -4.15 10.36
C SER A 72 0.18 -3.12 10.08
N GLU A 73 1.28 -3.54 9.45
CA GLU A 73 2.36 -2.64 9.03
C GLU A 73 1.88 -1.66 7.96
N VAL A 74 1.05 -2.11 7.01
CA VAL A 74 0.39 -1.22 6.04
C VAL A 74 -0.56 -0.24 6.73
N ALA A 75 -1.38 -0.71 7.68
CA ALA A 75 -2.30 0.14 8.41
C ALA A 75 -1.55 1.23 9.22
N ASP A 76 -0.39 0.90 9.80
CA ASP A 76 0.48 1.83 10.53
C ASP A 76 1.16 2.85 9.59
N VAL A 77 1.52 2.47 8.36
CA VAL A 77 1.98 3.44 7.36
C VAL A 77 0.84 4.35 6.93
N ILE A 78 -0.36 3.80 6.68
CA ILE A 78 -1.52 4.60 6.29
C ILE A 78 -1.85 5.63 7.37
N SER A 79 -1.80 5.23 8.65
CA SER A 79 -2.11 6.12 9.76
C SER A 79 -1.12 7.29 9.89
N ARG A 80 0.16 7.05 9.60
CA ARG A 80 1.21 8.08 9.67
C ARG A 80 1.24 9.00 8.46
N VAL A 81 0.83 8.52 7.29
CA VAL A 81 1.03 9.21 6.00
C VAL A 81 -0.22 9.96 5.53
N TYR A 82 -1.41 9.45 5.86
CA TYR A 82 -2.68 10.00 5.39
C TYR A 82 -3.48 10.65 6.51
N ARG A 83 -4.55 11.37 6.17
CA ARG A 83 -5.44 11.98 7.16
C ARG A 83 -6.39 10.94 7.74
N PRO A 84 -6.78 11.01 9.03
CA PRO A 84 -7.70 10.05 9.65
C PRO A 84 -8.99 9.82 8.85
N ALA A 85 -9.53 10.88 8.24
CA ALA A 85 -10.73 10.82 7.41
C ALA A 85 -10.61 9.88 6.19
N THR A 86 -9.40 9.57 5.72
CA THR A 86 -9.17 8.73 4.52
C THR A 86 -8.54 7.38 4.84
N TRP A 87 -8.17 7.10 6.10
CA TRP A 87 -7.46 5.86 6.47
C TRP A 87 -8.25 4.61 6.11
N GLN A 88 -9.55 4.60 6.42
CA GLN A 88 -10.39 3.42 6.19
C GLN A 88 -10.53 3.12 4.70
N ASP A 89 -10.68 4.15 3.87
CA ASP A 89 -10.82 4.00 2.42
C ASP A 89 -9.53 3.48 1.80
N ILE A 90 -8.38 4.02 2.21
CA ILE A 90 -7.08 3.57 1.72
C ILE A 90 -6.81 2.12 2.15
N ASN A 91 -7.05 1.78 3.41
CA ASN A 91 -6.94 0.40 3.89
C ASN A 91 -7.82 -0.56 3.06
N ARG A 92 -9.08 -0.15 2.79
CA ARG A 92 -10.02 -0.94 1.98
C ARG A 92 -9.52 -1.13 0.55
N ILE A 93 -8.97 -0.08 -0.07
CA ILE A 93 -8.42 -0.15 -1.43
C ILE A 93 -7.24 -1.12 -1.49
N VAL A 94 -6.29 -1.02 -0.55
CA VAL A 94 -5.14 -1.93 -0.49
C VAL A 94 -5.61 -3.36 -0.28
N ASP A 95 -6.46 -3.61 0.71
CA ASP A 95 -6.99 -4.94 1.01
C ASP A 95 -7.74 -5.56 -0.16
N LYS A 96 -8.52 -4.75 -0.91
CA LYS A 96 -9.25 -5.21 -2.09
C LYS A 96 -8.31 -5.60 -3.21
N ARG A 97 -7.30 -4.77 -3.52
CA ARG A 97 -6.33 -5.08 -4.58
C ARG A 97 -5.50 -6.33 -4.27
N VAL A 98 -5.12 -6.51 -3.02
CA VAL A 98 -4.39 -7.71 -2.58
C VAL A 98 -5.28 -8.96 -2.66
N GLU A 99 -6.56 -8.85 -2.34
CA GLU A 99 -7.55 -9.92 -2.52
C GLU A 99 -7.73 -10.31 -3.99
N GLU A 100 -7.93 -9.33 -4.86
CA GLU A 100 -8.07 -9.55 -6.31
C GLU A 100 -6.84 -10.26 -6.88
N ALA A 101 -5.64 -9.83 -6.48
CA ALA A 101 -4.39 -10.49 -6.87
C ALA A 101 -4.32 -11.95 -6.40
N ALA A 102 -4.79 -12.23 -5.18
CA ALA A 102 -4.82 -13.59 -4.63
C ALA A 102 -5.82 -14.48 -5.38
N ILE A 103 -7.03 -13.97 -5.67
CA ILE A 103 -8.05 -14.68 -6.46
C ILE A 103 -7.49 -15.02 -7.84
N THR A 104 -6.94 -14.02 -8.55
CA THR A 104 -6.32 -14.22 -9.86
C THR A 104 -5.21 -15.26 -9.79
N ARG A 105 -4.38 -15.23 -8.74
CA ARG A 105 -3.32 -16.21 -8.55
C ARG A 105 -3.86 -17.63 -8.40
N ILE A 106 -4.85 -17.84 -7.55
CA ILE A 106 -5.47 -19.15 -7.31
C ILE A 106 -6.08 -19.71 -8.59
N VAL A 107 -6.87 -18.89 -9.30
CA VAL A 107 -7.50 -19.29 -10.56
C VAL A 107 -6.45 -19.69 -11.59
N ASN A 108 -5.41 -18.89 -11.77
CA ASN A 108 -4.34 -19.19 -12.72
C ASN A 108 -3.55 -20.45 -12.35
N ARG A 109 -3.28 -20.66 -11.05
CA ARG A 109 -2.54 -21.83 -10.57
C ARG A 109 -3.31 -23.13 -10.77
N ARG A 110 -4.63 -23.09 -10.57
CA ARG A 110 -5.53 -24.22 -10.86
C ARG A 110 -5.59 -24.50 -12.36
N ALA A 111 -5.74 -23.45 -13.19
CA ALA A 111 -5.81 -23.59 -14.64
C ALA A 111 -4.51 -24.16 -15.25
N SER A 112 -3.35 -23.82 -14.69
CA SER A 112 -2.05 -24.30 -15.16
C SER A 112 -1.72 -25.74 -14.74
N GLY A 113 -2.65 -26.47 -14.12
CA GLY A 113 -2.41 -27.84 -13.65
C GLY A 113 -1.25 -27.95 -12.66
N GLY A 114 -0.97 -26.89 -11.88
CA GLY A 114 0.13 -26.84 -10.92
C GLY A 114 -0.10 -27.72 -9.70
N VAL A 115 -0.22 -29.04 -9.91
CA VAL A 115 -0.11 -30.10 -8.90
C VAL A 115 1.36 -30.40 -8.72
#